data_AF-A0A2P4SQ01-F1
#
_entry.id   AF-A0A2P4SQ01-F1
#
_cell.length_a   1.000
_cell.length_b   1.000
_cell.length_c   1.000
_cell.angle_alpha   90.00
_cell.angle_beta   90.00
_cell.angle_gamma   90.00
#
_symmetry.space_group_name_H-M   'P 1'
#
loop_
_entity.id
_entity.type
_entity.pdbx_description
1 polymer ?
#
loop_
_entity_poly.entity_id
_entity_poly.type
_entity_poly.pdbx_seq_one_letter_code
_entity_poly.pdbx_strand_id
1 'polypeptide(L)'
;MVYEDPEVSGRNRYKYFARPLVPPNKLLPLDVSYVIAETEPIVYLPTRDSEIFGPKIRTFGTQTDYRDGEAQTDPYSPEYVVPSGSVPELLMLASLTWGRGLPAGLAEVEMIERAREKRAWEATLPAMDSASNIAKRRKMMDEMERKEWAFREQEIEKLQEIRLEVFKKMLQRREEKQTEMDAKRLDDHWQKHQKNKEEKIKKIQHDFALMLRKLVAKRKNVMGKLERRDIIKEYTNFASQTYAPLSRIGFFPDNHSERYVVKNFYLNTFAGLCELEASLPDSVTQVEIKAPKPKNNITKTGYVKRSARLEVELALVHQKALYFSAPINYPDLNVQLQYARRVSYHDRWCFKN
;
A
#
# COMPACT_ATOMS: atom_id res chain seq x y z
N MET A 1 -15.03 11.01 8.12
CA MET A 1 -14.20 12.01 7.44
C MET A 1 -15.08 12.67 6.40
N VAL A 2 -15.55 13.88 6.66
CA VAL A 2 -16.38 14.63 5.70
C VAL A 2 -15.41 15.33 4.74
N TYR A 3 -15.47 14.97 3.46
CA TYR A 3 -14.62 15.54 2.43
C TYR A 3 -15.27 16.86 1.99
N GLU A 4 -14.69 18.01 2.34
CA GLU A 4 -15.12 19.31 1.80
C GLU A 4 -14.64 19.42 0.34
N ASP A 5 -15.56 19.74 -0.57
CA ASP A 5 -15.25 19.89 -2.00
C ASP A 5 -14.19 21.00 -2.24
N PRO A 6 -13.05 20.67 -2.86
CA PRO A 6 -11.97 21.62 -3.13
C PRO A 6 -12.27 22.47 -4.38
N GLU A 7 -13.33 23.28 -4.34
CA GLU A 7 -13.57 24.30 -5.37
C GLU A 7 -12.61 25.47 -5.23
N VAL A 8 -11.42 25.35 -5.81
CA VAL A 8 -10.35 26.36 -5.77
C VAL A 8 -10.72 27.66 -6.51
N SER A 9 -11.58 27.58 -7.53
CA SER A 9 -12.01 28.72 -8.36
C SER A 9 -13.39 29.29 -7.99
N GLY A 10 -14.13 28.63 -7.10
CA GLY A 10 -15.52 28.96 -6.76
C GLY A 10 -15.68 29.58 -5.38
N ARG A 11 -16.71 29.14 -4.65
CA ARG A 11 -17.10 29.68 -3.33
C ARG A 11 -15.99 29.56 -2.28
N ASN A 12 -15.13 28.53 -2.39
CA ASN A 12 -14.06 28.23 -1.43
C ASN A 12 -12.71 28.91 -1.75
N ARG A 13 -12.64 29.76 -2.78
CA ARG A 13 -11.39 30.42 -3.24
C ARG A 13 -10.64 31.16 -2.12
N TYR A 14 -11.35 31.79 -1.18
CA TYR A 14 -10.73 32.54 -0.08
C TYR A 14 -9.92 31.67 0.90
N LYS A 15 -10.20 30.35 0.98
CA LYS A 15 -9.47 29.41 1.84
C LYS A 15 -8.09 29.04 1.28
N TYR A 16 -7.90 29.11 -0.03
CA TYR A 16 -6.72 28.59 -0.73
C TYR A 16 -5.76 29.67 -1.23
N PHE A 17 -6.16 30.95 -1.22
CA PHE A 17 -5.32 32.07 -1.62
C PHE A 17 -5.06 33.00 -0.44
N ALA A 18 -3.90 32.86 0.19
CA ALA A 18 -3.36 33.87 1.10
C ALA A 18 -2.66 34.95 0.27
N ARG A 19 -3.05 36.22 0.43
CA ARG A 19 -2.26 37.33 -0.13
C ARG A 19 -0.95 37.41 0.66
N PRO A 20 0.22 37.46 0.01
CA PRO A 20 1.45 37.78 0.72
C PRO A 20 1.28 39.16 1.36
N LEU A 21 1.56 39.26 2.66
CA LEU A 21 1.61 40.55 3.37
C LEU A 21 2.74 41.36 2.74
N VAL A 22 2.38 42.29 1.84
CA VAL A 22 3.32 43.26 1.30
C VAL A 22 3.70 44.17 2.46
N PRO A 23 4.98 44.26 2.87
CA PRO A 23 5.39 45.19 3.89
C PRO A 23 5.06 46.62 3.43
N PRO A 24 4.56 47.51 4.31
CA PRO A 24 4.06 48.85 3.94
C PRO A 24 5.15 49.83 3.44
N ASN A 25 6.37 49.38 3.17
CA ASN A 25 7.50 50.24 2.85
C ASN A 25 7.87 50.22 1.35
N LYS A 26 6.87 50.36 0.48
CA LYS A 26 7.10 50.87 -0.88
C LYS A 26 6.31 52.16 -1.01
N LEU A 27 6.93 53.26 -0.60
CA LEU A 27 6.55 54.60 -1.05
C LEU A 27 6.63 54.58 -2.58
N LEU A 28 5.48 54.48 -3.23
CA LEU A 28 5.38 54.79 -4.66
C LEU A 28 5.73 56.29 -4.80
N PRO A 29 6.61 56.67 -5.73
CA PRO A 29 6.93 58.08 -5.96
C PRO A 29 5.67 58.82 -6.39
N LEU A 30 5.44 59.98 -5.78
CA LEU A 30 4.22 60.79 -5.89
C LEU A 30 4.05 61.48 -7.26
N ASP A 31 5.04 61.40 -8.15
CA ASP A 31 5.00 62.02 -9.48
C ASP A 31 5.06 60.98 -10.60
N VAL A 32 3.93 60.32 -10.87
CA VAL A 32 3.65 59.73 -12.17
C VAL A 32 2.21 60.07 -12.53
N SER A 33 2.03 61.02 -13.45
CA SER A 33 0.74 61.31 -14.04
C SER A 33 0.27 60.11 -14.86
N TYR A 34 -0.72 59.38 -14.35
CA TYR A 34 -1.44 58.40 -15.14
C TYR A 34 -2.34 59.15 -16.13
N VAL A 35 -1.97 59.13 -17.41
CA VAL A 35 -2.88 59.50 -18.50
C VAL A 35 -3.96 58.43 -18.57
N ILE A 36 -5.20 58.81 -18.26
CA ILE A 36 -6.37 57.97 -18.47
C ILE A 36 -6.59 57.93 -19.99
N ALA A 37 -6.20 56.83 -20.62
CA ALA A 37 -6.60 56.55 -22.00
C ALA A 37 -8.09 56.20 -22.00
N GLU A 38 -8.89 57.01 -22.68
CA GLU A 38 -10.31 56.76 -22.93
C GLU A 38 -10.44 55.40 -23.63
N THR A 39 -11.11 54.46 -22.96
CA THR A 39 -11.42 53.15 -23.53
C THR A 39 -12.78 53.24 -24.20
N GLU A 40 -12.79 52.99 -25.51
CA GLU A 40 -14.00 52.94 -26.32
C GLU A 40 -14.98 51.87 -25.79
N PRO A 41 -16.30 52.14 -25.79
CA PRO A 41 -17.28 51.17 -25.34
C PRO A 41 -17.39 50.02 -26.35
N ILE A 42 -17.03 48.81 -25.91
CA ILE A 42 -17.21 47.56 -26.65
C ILE A 42 -18.70 47.30 -26.83
N VAL A 43 -19.16 47.38 -28.09
CA VAL A 43 -20.49 46.99 -28.52
C VAL A 43 -20.56 45.47 -28.60
N TYR A 44 -21.32 44.84 -27.70
CA TYR A 44 -21.70 43.43 -27.84
C TYR A 44 -22.91 43.32 -28.78
N LEU A 45 -22.74 42.60 -29.89
CA LEU A 45 -23.82 42.23 -30.81
C LEU A 45 -24.64 41.06 -30.20
N PRO A 46 -25.98 41.12 -30.16
CA PRO A 46 -26.78 40.02 -29.66
C PRO A 46 -27.19 39.08 -30.80
N THR A 47 -26.75 37.83 -30.74
CA THR A 47 -27.34 36.73 -31.50
C THR A 47 -28.66 36.33 -30.83
N ARG A 48 -29.79 36.56 -31.50
CA ARG A 48 -31.06 35.86 -31.26
C ARG A 48 -30.93 34.47 -31.92
N ASP A 49 -31.50 33.37 -31.42
CA ASP A 49 -32.92 33.13 -31.17
C ASP A 49 -33.15 32.01 -30.13
N SER A 50 -34.12 32.20 -29.22
CA SER A 50 -35.31 31.34 -29.07
C SER A 50 -36.13 31.70 -27.83
N GLU A 51 -37.39 32.03 -28.08
CA GLU A 51 -38.58 31.71 -27.28
C GLU A 51 -38.84 32.43 -25.95
N ILE A 52 -39.57 33.55 -26.08
CA ILE A 52 -40.79 33.94 -25.35
C ILE A 52 -40.94 33.36 -23.92
N PHE A 53 -40.60 34.16 -22.93
CA PHE A 53 -41.30 34.18 -21.64
C PHE A 53 -41.29 35.60 -21.09
N GLY A 54 -42.47 36.23 -21.00
CA GLY A 54 -42.59 37.63 -20.57
C GLY A 54 -42.07 37.84 -19.13
N PRO A 55 -41.52 39.04 -18.81
CA PRO A 55 -41.04 39.31 -17.47
C PRO A 55 -42.21 39.50 -16.51
N LYS A 56 -42.50 38.47 -15.69
CA LYS A 56 -43.17 38.68 -14.40
C LYS A 56 -42.20 39.45 -13.51
N ILE A 57 -42.37 40.76 -13.40
CA ILE A 57 -41.68 41.58 -12.40
C ILE A 57 -42.13 41.06 -11.04
N ARG A 58 -41.26 40.31 -10.37
CA ARG A 58 -41.40 39.95 -8.96
C ARG A 58 -40.47 40.87 -8.18
N THR A 59 -41.05 41.79 -7.42
CA THR A 59 -40.34 42.55 -6.40
C THR A 59 -39.93 41.59 -5.29
N PHE A 60 -38.64 41.27 -5.21
CA PHE A 60 -38.07 40.64 -4.03
C PHE A 60 -37.63 41.76 -3.08
N GLY A 61 -38.29 41.86 -1.93
CA GLY A 61 -37.75 42.63 -0.81
C GLY A 61 -36.60 41.84 -0.21
N THR A 62 -35.37 42.23 -0.53
CA THR A 62 -34.20 41.72 0.19
C THR A 62 -34.15 42.46 1.52
N GLN A 63 -34.67 41.85 2.58
CA GLN A 63 -34.44 42.30 3.94
C GLN A 63 -32.96 42.00 4.24
N THR A 64 -32.16 43.04 4.49
CA THR A 64 -30.78 42.87 4.92
C THR A 64 -30.79 42.25 6.32
N ASP A 65 -30.23 41.04 6.46
CA ASP A 65 -30.02 40.38 7.76
C ASP A 65 -29.01 41.12 8.66
N TYR A 66 -28.34 42.14 8.11
CA TYR A 66 -27.44 43.01 8.84
C TYR A 66 -28.25 44.08 9.59
N ARG A 67 -28.26 43.95 10.92
CA ARG A 67 -28.65 45.03 11.81
C ARG A 67 -27.60 46.14 11.66
N ASP A 68 -28.02 47.37 11.36
CA ASP A 68 -27.18 48.59 11.30
C ASP A 68 -26.64 48.97 12.71
N GLY A 69 -25.94 48.05 13.36
CA GLY A 69 -25.25 48.31 14.64
C GLY A 69 -23.90 49.00 14.44
N GLU A 70 -23.37 48.99 13.23
CA GLU A 70 -22.09 49.60 12.88
C GLU A 70 -22.22 51.07 12.44
N ALA A 71 -23.45 51.56 12.23
CA ALA A 71 -23.74 52.96 11.89
C ALA A 71 -23.77 53.89 13.12
N GLN A 72 -23.11 53.51 14.22
CA GLN A 72 -23.00 54.33 15.41
C GLN A 72 -21.91 55.38 15.21
N THR A 73 -22.31 56.49 14.58
CA THR A 73 -21.50 57.69 14.45
C THR A 73 -21.30 58.35 15.83
N ASP A 74 -20.17 59.05 15.99
CA ASP A 74 -19.96 59.86 17.19
C ASP A 74 -21.12 60.86 17.32
N PRO A 75 -21.76 60.98 18.50
CA PRO A 75 -22.88 61.89 18.69
C PRO A 75 -22.44 63.32 18.35
N TYR A 76 -23.27 64.03 17.60
CA TYR A 76 -23.00 65.41 17.16
C TYR A 76 -22.65 66.31 18.36
N SER A 77 -21.44 66.90 18.34
CA SER A 77 -20.99 67.88 19.32
C SER A 77 -21.21 69.31 18.77
N PRO A 78 -22.07 70.13 19.41
CA PRO A 78 -22.30 71.49 18.96
C PRO A 78 -21.09 72.40 19.22
N GLU A 79 -20.96 73.44 18.39
CA GLU A 79 -19.94 74.48 18.59
C GLU A 79 -20.20 75.25 19.89
N TYR A 80 -19.13 75.55 20.64
CA TYR A 80 -19.18 76.28 21.90
C TYR A 80 -18.31 77.54 21.84
N VAL A 81 -18.70 78.58 22.57
CA VAL A 81 -17.94 79.83 22.71
C VAL A 81 -17.36 79.91 24.12
N VAL A 82 -16.05 80.12 24.24
CA VAL A 82 -15.35 80.22 25.53
C VAL A 82 -15.06 81.68 25.87
N PRO A 83 -15.47 82.18 27.05
CA PRO A 83 -15.11 83.52 27.51
C PRO A 83 -13.60 83.71 27.64
N SER A 84 -13.11 84.88 27.21
CA SER A 84 -11.69 85.23 27.29
C SER A 84 -11.19 85.22 28.74
N GLY A 85 -10.31 84.27 29.07
CA GLY A 85 -9.66 84.16 30.39
C GLY A 85 -10.11 82.99 31.26
N SER A 86 -11.09 82.18 30.85
CA SER A 86 -11.47 80.95 31.56
C SER A 86 -11.67 79.80 30.59
N VAL A 87 -10.78 78.79 30.62
CA VAL A 87 -10.94 77.55 29.86
C VAL A 87 -11.63 76.49 30.74
N PRO A 88 -12.87 76.06 30.44
CA PRO A 88 -13.59 75.10 31.26
C PRO A 88 -12.94 73.71 31.25
N GLU A 89 -12.96 73.03 32.40
CA GLU A 89 -12.31 71.72 32.57
C GLU A 89 -12.86 70.65 31.63
N LEU A 90 -14.15 70.74 31.30
CA LEU A 90 -14.85 69.81 30.40
C LEU A 90 -14.20 69.74 29.01
N LEU A 91 -13.58 70.83 28.53
CA LEU A 91 -12.93 70.84 27.21
C LEU A 91 -11.65 70.02 27.17
N MET A 92 -11.03 69.75 28.32
CA MET A 92 -9.90 68.83 28.38
C MET A 92 -10.32 67.37 28.15
N LEU A 93 -11.58 67.05 28.40
CA LEU A 93 -12.14 65.71 28.21
C LEU A 93 -12.69 65.51 26.80
N ALA A 94 -12.70 66.54 25.95
CA ALA A 94 -13.27 66.47 24.61
C ALA A 94 -12.57 65.44 23.70
N SER A 95 -11.34 65.04 24.02
CA SER A 95 -10.60 64.00 23.31
C SER A 95 -11.02 62.57 23.72
N LEU A 96 -11.68 62.40 24.86
CA LEU A 96 -12.12 61.10 25.36
C LEU A 96 -13.46 60.73 24.71
N THR A 97 -13.49 59.58 24.04
CA THR A 97 -14.68 59.05 23.37
C THR A 97 -14.92 57.60 23.80
N TRP A 98 -16.12 57.06 23.56
CA TRP A 98 -16.44 55.69 23.92
C TRP A 98 -15.48 54.71 23.22
N GLY A 99 -14.81 53.84 23.99
CA GLY A 99 -13.77 52.95 23.47
C GLY A 99 -12.40 53.61 23.24
N ARG A 100 -12.27 54.93 23.44
CA ARG A 100 -11.01 55.68 23.50
C ARG A 100 -10.95 56.51 24.77
N GLY A 101 -10.80 55.82 25.91
CA GLY A 101 -10.63 56.43 27.24
C GLY A 101 -11.93 56.57 28.06
N LEU A 102 -13.08 56.21 27.51
CA LEU A 102 -14.32 56.00 28.27
C LEU A 102 -14.78 54.53 28.18
N PRO A 103 -15.21 53.90 29.30
CA PRO A 103 -15.35 54.45 30.65
C PRO A 103 -13.99 54.81 31.27
N ALA A 104 -13.96 55.92 32.01
CA ALA A 104 -12.71 56.48 32.55
C ALA A 104 -12.04 55.49 33.51
N GLY A 105 -10.77 55.18 33.24
CA GLY A 105 -9.90 54.40 34.10
C GLY A 105 -8.99 55.29 34.93
N LEU A 106 -8.01 54.67 35.59
CA LEU A 106 -7.07 55.37 36.47
C LEU A 106 -6.19 56.37 35.70
N ALA A 107 -5.78 56.04 34.46
CA ALA A 107 -4.93 56.91 33.66
C ALA A 107 -5.63 58.22 33.27
N GLU A 108 -6.92 58.15 32.90
CA GLU A 108 -7.71 59.33 32.57
C GLU A 108 -7.99 60.19 33.80
N VAL A 109 -8.23 59.58 34.97
CA VAL A 109 -8.39 60.30 36.24
C VAL A 109 -7.09 61.02 36.63
N GLU A 110 -5.95 60.34 36.58
CA GLU A 110 -4.65 60.95 36.88
C GLU A 110 -4.30 62.09 35.90
N MET A 111 -4.66 61.96 34.62
CA MET A 111 -4.50 63.05 33.64
C MET A 111 -5.30 64.29 34.05
N ILE A 112 -6.54 64.11 34.53
CA ILE A 112 -7.41 65.21 34.99
C ILE A 112 -6.85 65.86 36.25
N GLU A 113 -6.39 65.06 37.21
CA GLU A 113 -5.78 65.56 38.45
C GLU A 113 -4.51 66.36 38.16
N ARG A 114 -3.62 65.85 37.30
CA ARG A 114 -2.42 66.57 36.84
C ARG A 114 -2.77 67.89 36.14
N ALA A 115 -3.84 67.91 35.35
CA ALA A 115 -4.29 69.14 34.71
C ALA A 115 -4.79 70.18 35.72
N ARG A 116 -5.48 69.74 36.78
CA ARG A 116 -5.91 70.62 37.88
C ARG A 116 -4.72 71.15 38.67
N GLU A 117 -3.76 70.28 39.00
CA GLU A 117 -2.51 70.66 39.67
C GLU A 117 -1.73 71.69 38.85
N LYS A 118 -1.65 71.49 37.52
CA LYS A 118 -1.02 72.45 36.61
C LYS A 118 -1.70 73.81 36.65
N ARG A 119 -3.04 73.87 36.57
CA ARG A 119 -3.78 75.15 36.68
C ARG A 119 -3.59 75.81 38.04
N ALA A 120 -3.64 75.04 39.12
CA ALA A 120 -3.40 75.55 40.48
C ALA A 120 -1.99 76.13 40.60
N TRP A 121 -0.99 75.46 40.03
CA TRP A 121 0.38 75.95 39.97
C TRP A 121 0.53 77.19 39.08
N GLU A 122 -0.11 77.25 37.91
CA GLU A 122 -0.11 78.43 37.03
C GLU A 122 -0.66 79.68 37.75
N ALA A 123 -1.66 79.50 38.61
CA ALA A 123 -2.21 80.55 39.45
C ALA A 123 -1.22 81.06 40.54
N THR A 124 -0.24 80.24 40.95
CA THR A 124 0.81 80.64 41.90
C THR A 124 1.96 81.44 41.28
N LEU A 125 1.97 81.58 39.95
CA LEU A 125 3.08 82.23 39.26
C LEU A 125 3.14 83.75 39.54
N PRO A 126 4.34 84.34 39.74
CA PRO A 126 4.49 85.76 39.95
C PRO A 126 3.97 86.60 38.78
N ALA A 127 3.44 87.80 39.09
CA ALA A 127 3.05 88.81 38.10
C ALA A 127 4.28 89.32 37.30
N MET A 128 4.04 89.83 36.09
CA MET A 128 5.09 90.20 35.13
C MET A 128 5.64 91.64 35.30
N ASP A 129 5.43 92.27 36.46
CA ASP A 129 5.64 93.71 36.62
C ASP A 129 7.12 94.13 36.74
N SER A 130 8.01 93.21 37.14
CA SER A 130 9.43 93.49 37.40
C SER A 130 10.36 92.43 36.81
N ALA A 131 11.54 92.84 36.34
CA ALA A 131 12.54 91.95 35.73
C ALA A 131 12.95 90.77 36.64
N SER A 132 12.98 90.97 37.96
CA SER A 132 13.27 89.91 38.92
C SER A 132 12.12 88.89 39.05
N ASN A 133 10.86 89.34 38.97
CA ASN A 133 9.69 88.47 38.96
C ASN A 133 9.59 87.68 37.66
N ILE A 134 9.93 88.28 36.52
CA ILE A 134 10.01 87.60 35.23
C ILE A 134 11.06 86.49 35.27
N ALA A 135 12.25 86.76 35.83
CA ALA A 135 13.30 85.76 35.98
C ALA A 135 12.89 84.60 36.90
N LYS A 136 12.21 84.90 38.02
CA LYS A 136 11.64 83.87 38.93
C LYS A 136 10.57 83.03 38.22
N ARG A 137 9.65 83.67 37.50
CA ARG A 137 8.60 83.00 36.72
C ARG A 137 9.20 82.05 35.67
N ARG A 138 10.23 82.48 34.92
CA ARG A 138 10.93 81.63 33.95
C ARG A 138 11.54 80.39 34.60
N LYS A 139 12.25 80.56 35.73
CA LYS A 139 12.82 79.42 36.45
C LYS A 139 11.76 78.42 36.92
N MET A 140 10.65 78.92 37.46
CA MET A 140 9.52 78.07 37.85
C MET A 140 8.93 77.32 36.64
N MET A 141 8.76 77.99 35.50
CA MET A 141 8.31 77.36 34.25
C MET A 141 9.25 76.25 33.79
N ASP A 142 10.56 76.53 33.69
CA ASP A 142 11.54 75.52 33.26
C ASP A 142 11.58 74.31 34.21
N GLU A 143 11.44 74.53 35.51
CA GLU A 143 11.37 73.46 36.51
C GLU A 143 10.10 72.61 36.36
N MET A 144 8.96 73.23 36.11
CA MET A 144 7.71 72.52 35.87
C MET A 144 7.76 71.72 34.56
N GLU A 145 8.27 72.33 33.49
CA GLU A 145 8.45 71.65 32.22
C GLU A 145 9.32 70.40 32.40
N ARG A 146 10.48 70.50 33.07
CA ARG A 146 11.33 69.32 33.32
C ARG A 146 10.60 68.20 34.06
N LYS A 147 9.71 68.53 35.01
CA LYS A 147 8.90 67.53 35.71
C LYS A 147 7.89 66.87 34.77
N GLU A 148 7.23 67.64 33.91
CA GLU A 148 6.31 67.11 32.89
C GLU A 148 7.06 66.22 31.87
N TRP A 149 8.25 66.62 31.44
CA TRP A 149 9.10 65.84 30.55
C TRP A 149 9.54 64.52 31.22
N ALA A 150 9.97 64.55 32.47
CA ALA A 150 10.36 63.36 33.22
C ALA A 150 9.17 62.38 33.38
N PHE A 151 7.98 62.91 33.62
CA PHE A 151 6.76 62.10 33.71
C PHE A 151 6.43 61.40 32.36
N ARG A 152 6.49 62.14 31.24
CA ARG A 152 6.30 61.55 29.90
C ARG A 152 7.34 60.49 29.57
N GLU A 153 8.59 60.73 29.95
CA GLU A 153 9.67 59.76 29.74
C GLU A 153 9.38 58.44 30.47
N GLN A 154 8.89 58.50 31.71
CA GLN A 154 8.47 57.30 32.46
C GLN A 154 7.31 56.56 31.80
N GLU A 155 6.33 57.27 31.22
CA GLU A 155 5.25 56.63 30.46
C GLU A 155 5.77 55.92 29.21
N ILE A 156 6.69 56.56 28.49
CA ILE A 156 7.35 55.98 27.31
C ILE A 156 8.15 54.74 27.72
N GLU A 157 8.92 54.81 28.81
CA GLU A 157 9.71 53.70 29.34
C GLU A 157 8.81 52.49 29.67
N LYS A 158 7.72 52.68 30.41
CA LYS A 158 6.73 51.62 30.71
C LYS A 158 6.19 50.97 29.43
N LEU A 159 5.84 51.77 28.42
CA LEU A 159 5.36 51.24 27.14
C LEU A 159 6.44 50.45 26.40
N GLN A 160 7.69 50.91 26.45
CA GLN A 160 8.82 50.22 25.85
C GLN A 160 9.13 48.90 26.57
N GLU A 161 9.05 48.87 27.90
CA GLU A 161 9.20 47.64 28.70
C GLU A 161 8.17 46.58 28.30
N ILE A 162 6.89 46.96 28.20
CA ILE A 162 5.81 46.05 27.77
C ILE A 162 6.09 45.52 26.36
N ARG A 163 6.51 46.38 25.43
CA ARG A 163 6.87 45.96 24.06
C ARG A 163 8.05 44.99 24.08
N LEU A 164 9.06 45.27 24.89
CA LEU A 164 10.26 44.45 25.03
C LEU A 164 9.93 43.06 25.60
N GLU A 165 9.04 42.98 26.58
CA GLU A 165 8.53 41.70 27.10
C GLU A 165 7.84 40.87 26.02
N VAL A 166 7.00 41.50 25.19
CA VAL A 166 6.37 40.82 24.06
C VAL A 166 7.44 40.33 23.07
N PHE A 167 8.45 41.14 22.76
CA PHE A 167 9.55 40.71 21.90
C PHE A 167 10.34 39.53 22.48
N LYS A 168 10.66 39.54 23.78
CA LYS A 168 11.31 38.42 24.46
C LYS A 168 10.51 37.12 24.30
N LYS A 169 9.20 37.17 24.55
CA LYS A 169 8.30 36.01 24.38
C LYS A 169 8.28 35.52 22.93
N MET A 170 8.32 36.41 21.95
CA MET A 170 8.34 36.05 20.53
C MET A 170 9.67 35.42 20.11
N LEU A 171 10.80 35.88 20.68
CA LEU A 171 12.11 35.28 20.46
C LEU A 171 12.20 33.88 21.07
N GLN A 172 11.73 33.70 22.31
CA GLN A 172 11.66 32.39 22.97
C GLN A 172 10.86 31.39 22.12
N ARG A 173 9.67 31.77 21.66
CA ARG A 173 8.85 30.92 20.78
C ARG A 173 9.54 30.58 19.46
N ARG A 174 10.35 31.49 18.92
CA ARG A 174 11.13 31.22 17.69
C ARG A 174 12.21 30.18 17.97
N GLU A 175 12.93 30.35 19.06
CA GLU A 175 14.01 29.47 19.48
C GLU A 175 13.49 28.06 19.80
N GLU A 176 12.40 27.95 20.56
CA GLU A 176 11.70 26.68 20.82
C GLU A 176 11.31 25.96 19.52
N LYS A 177 10.76 26.68 18.55
CA LYS A 177 10.44 26.09 17.24
C LYS A 177 11.68 25.63 16.49
N GLN A 178 12.79 26.36 16.59
CA GLN A 178 14.04 25.94 15.95
C GLN A 178 14.60 24.69 16.61
N THR A 179 14.64 24.64 17.95
CA THR A 179 15.14 23.46 18.69
C THR A 179 14.27 22.23 18.44
N GLU A 180 12.95 22.37 18.35
CA GLU A 180 12.04 21.29 17.94
C GLU A 180 12.34 20.75 16.54
N MET A 181 12.59 21.66 15.59
CA MET A 181 12.91 21.26 14.20
C MET A 181 14.27 20.58 14.12
N ASP A 182 15.25 21.05 14.88
CA ASP A 182 16.58 20.45 14.93
C ASP A 182 16.57 19.09 15.64
N ALA A 183 15.78 18.94 16.72
CA ALA A 183 15.56 17.66 17.37
C ALA A 183 14.96 16.62 16.40
N LYS A 184 13.94 17.01 15.62
CA LYS A 184 13.34 16.14 14.58
C LYS A 184 14.37 15.72 13.52
N ARG A 185 15.20 16.65 13.05
CA ARG A 185 16.27 16.35 12.08
C ARG A 185 17.29 15.36 12.65
N LEU A 186 17.66 15.52 13.92
CA LEU A 186 18.56 14.60 14.60
C LEU A 186 17.93 13.21 14.76
N ASP A 187 16.65 13.14 15.12
CA ASP A 187 15.92 11.88 15.23
C ASP A 187 15.81 11.16 13.88
N ASP A 188 15.50 11.87 12.79
CA ASP A 188 15.45 11.29 11.44
C ASP A 188 16.81 10.71 11.03
N HIS A 189 17.88 11.45 11.30
CA HIS A 189 19.24 11.01 11.03
C HIS A 189 19.58 9.77 11.86
N TRP A 190 19.24 9.78 13.16
CA TRP A 190 19.43 8.65 14.06
C TRP A 190 18.67 7.40 13.58
N GLN A 191 17.39 7.54 13.23
CA GLN A 191 16.58 6.44 12.70
C GLN A 191 17.17 5.86 11.42
N LYS A 192 17.66 6.70 10.50
CA LYS A 192 18.32 6.24 9.27
C LYS A 192 19.57 5.41 9.59
N HIS A 193 20.42 5.88 10.49
CA HIS A 193 21.61 5.14 10.92
C HIS A 193 21.24 3.83 11.62
N GLN A 194 20.20 3.85 12.44
CA GLN A 194 19.71 2.67 13.13
C GLN A 194 19.20 1.61 12.13
N LYS A 195 18.42 2.01 11.12
CA LYS A 195 17.98 1.10 10.04
C LYS A 195 19.17 0.51 9.28
N ASN A 196 20.13 1.33 8.89
CA ASN A 196 21.35 0.87 8.21
C ASN A 196 22.14 -0.13 9.08
N LYS A 197 22.21 0.11 10.39
CA LYS A 197 22.83 -0.81 11.36
C LYS A 197 22.07 -2.13 11.44
N GLU A 198 20.74 -2.09 11.54
CA GLU A 198 19.89 -3.28 11.58
C GLU A 198 20.00 -4.11 10.30
N GLU A 199 20.05 -3.49 9.13
CA GLU A 199 20.27 -4.20 7.87
C GLU A 199 21.63 -4.90 7.82
N LYS A 200 22.69 -4.26 8.31
CA LYS A 200 24.01 -4.89 8.44
C LYS A 200 23.97 -6.07 9.42
N ILE A 201 23.29 -5.92 10.55
CA ILE A 201 23.11 -6.99 11.54
C ILE A 201 22.36 -8.17 10.91
N LYS A 202 21.28 -7.92 10.14
CA LYS A 202 20.53 -8.98 9.43
C LYS A 202 21.42 -9.74 8.45
N LYS A 203 22.28 -9.04 7.70
CA LYS A 203 23.27 -9.68 6.81
C LYS A 203 24.23 -10.58 7.58
N ILE A 204 24.81 -10.07 8.67
CA ILE A 204 25.72 -10.84 9.53
C ILE A 204 25.01 -12.09 10.10
N GLN A 205 23.78 -11.97 10.57
CA GLN A 205 23.00 -13.09 11.08
C GLN A 205 22.69 -14.13 9.99
N HIS A 206 22.34 -13.67 8.78
CA HIS A 206 22.12 -14.55 7.64
C HIS A 206 23.40 -15.31 7.26
N ASP A 207 24.53 -14.61 7.18
CA ASP A 207 25.83 -15.20 6.87
C ASP A 207 26.26 -16.19 7.95
N PHE A 208 26.03 -15.86 9.23
CA PHE A 208 26.26 -16.76 10.35
C PHE A 208 25.42 -18.05 10.21
N ALA A 209 24.12 -17.94 9.92
CA ALA A 209 23.25 -19.10 9.72
C ALA A 209 23.64 -19.93 8.49
N LEU A 210 24.09 -19.28 7.40
CA LEU A 210 24.64 -19.98 6.23
C LEU A 210 25.93 -20.72 6.56
N MET A 211 26.85 -20.08 7.28
CA MET A 211 28.13 -20.66 7.68
C MET A 211 27.92 -21.84 8.63
N LEU A 212 27.02 -21.71 9.61
CA LEU A 212 26.62 -22.82 10.48
C LEU A 212 26.06 -23.99 9.66
N ARG A 213 25.14 -23.74 8.71
CA ARG A 213 24.61 -24.82 7.85
C ARG A 213 25.71 -25.50 7.03
N LYS A 214 26.64 -24.74 6.45
CA LYS A 214 27.79 -25.27 5.72
C LYS A 214 28.69 -26.11 6.62
N LEU A 215 28.97 -25.65 7.84
CA LEU A 215 29.77 -26.39 8.82
C LEU A 215 29.10 -27.70 9.22
N VAL A 216 27.78 -27.68 9.51
CA VAL A 216 27.02 -28.89 9.82
C VAL A 216 27.03 -29.87 8.64
N ALA A 217 26.87 -29.40 7.41
CA ALA A 217 26.96 -30.25 6.22
C ALA A 217 28.36 -30.87 6.04
N LYS A 218 29.43 -30.10 6.23
CA LYS A 218 30.82 -30.60 6.21
C LYS A 218 31.07 -31.61 7.33
N ARG A 219 30.51 -31.39 8.52
CA ARG A 219 30.61 -32.31 9.66
C ARG A 219 29.96 -33.67 9.37
N LYS A 220 28.93 -33.75 8.53
CA LYS A 220 28.36 -35.05 8.11
C LYS A 220 29.38 -35.88 7.32
N ASN A 221 30.20 -35.24 6.49
CA ASN A 221 31.21 -35.90 5.65
C ASN A 221 32.64 -35.48 6.01
N VAL A 222 33.05 -35.63 7.28
CA VAL A 222 34.38 -35.18 7.77
C VAL A 222 35.54 -35.76 6.96
N MET A 223 35.43 -37.03 6.58
CA MET A 223 36.46 -37.77 5.84
C MET A 223 36.49 -37.44 4.33
N GLY A 224 35.55 -36.63 3.83
CA GLY A 224 35.47 -36.24 2.41
C GLY A 224 35.24 -37.41 1.44
N LYS A 225 34.90 -38.59 1.93
CA LYS A 225 34.66 -39.78 1.09
C LYS A 225 33.36 -39.59 0.31
N LEU A 226 33.41 -39.85 -1.00
CA LEU A 226 32.22 -39.95 -1.83
C LEU A 226 31.42 -41.19 -1.38
N GLU A 227 30.22 -40.97 -0.85
CA GLU A 227 29.31 -42.06 -0.51
C GLU A 227 28.75 -42.68 -1.80
N ARG A 228 28.73 -44.02 -1.86
CA ARG A 228 28.07 -44.74 -2.95
C ARG A 228 26.57 -44.49 -2.89
N ARG A 229 25.95 -44.25 -4.04
CA ARG A 229 24.51 -44.03 -4.19
C ARG A 229 23.72 -45.21 -3.64
N ASP A 230 22.79 -44.95 -2.71
CA ASP A 230 21.89 -45.94 -2.13
C ASP A 230 20.49 -45.80 -2.74
N ILE A 231 20.18 -46.69 -3.68
CA ILE A 231 18.95 -46.63 -4.48
C ILE A 231 17.72 -46.76 -3.58
N ILE A 232 17.74 -47.67 -2.60
CA ILE A 232 16.58 -47.91 -1.74
C ILE A 232 16.25 -46.62 -0.96
N LYS A 233 17.26 -45.99 -0.37
CA LYS A 233 17.11 -44.75 0.39
C LYS A 233 16.65 -43.55 -0.46
N GLU A 234 16.99 -43.51 -1.73
CA GLU A 234 16.50 -42.48 -2.64
C GLU A 234 15.02 -42.67 -2.97
N TYR A 235 14.58 -43.90 -3.22
CA TYR A 235 13.17 -44.17 -3.52
C TYR A 235 12.27 -44.08 -2.29
N THR A 236 12.81 -44.21 -1.07
CA THR A 236 12.04 -43.95 0.17
C THR A 236 11.87 -42.47 0.47
N ASN A 237 12.77 -41.60 0.01
CA ASN A 237 12.68 -40.16 0.26
C ASN A 237 12.13 -39.42 -0.96
N PHE A 238 10.91 -38.86 -0.86
CA PHE A 238 10.30 -38.08 -1.94
C PHE A 238 11.03 -36.79 -2.28
N ALA A 239 11.86 -36.26 -1.36
CA ALA A 239 12.72 -35.11 -1.65
C ALA A 239 14.05 -35.50 -2.34
N SER A 240 14.23 -36.79 -2.69
CA SER A 240 15.41 -37.25 -3.41
C SER A 240 15.41 -36.76 -4.86
N GLN A 241 16.60 -36.85 -5.48
CA GLN A 241 16.81 -36.46 -6.87
C GLN A 241 15.95 -37.25 -7.86
N THR A 242 15.52 -38.46 -7.51
CA THR A 242 14.73 -39.35 -8.38
C THR A 242 13.34 -38.80 -8.64
N TYR A 243 12.71 -38.21 -7.61
CA TYR A 243 11.38 -37.61 -7.71
C TYR A 243 11.44 -36.09 -7.93
N ALA A 244 12.39 -35.41 -7.28
CA ALA A 244 12.56 -33.96 -7.35
C ALA A 244 13.99 -33.60 -7.80
N PRO A 245 14.31 -33.77 -9.09
CA PRO A 245 15.63 -33.45 -9.60
C PRO A 245 15.92 -31.95 -9.53
N LEU A 246 17.13 -31.59 -9.07
CA LEU A 246 17.59 -30.21 -9.07
C LEU A 246 17.95 -29.76 -10.48
N SER A 247 17.52 -28.57 -10.89
CA SER A 247 17.77 -28.01 -12.22
C SER A 247 19.25 -27.96 -12.63
N ARG A 248 20.16 -27.72 -11.69
CA ARG A 248 21.63 -27.71 -11.94
C ARG A 248 22.19 -29.04 -12.47
N ILE A 249 21.44 -30.13 -12.35
CA ILE A 249 21.83 -31.46 -12.80
C ILE A 249 21.48 -31.63 -14.30
N GLY A 250 20.57 -30.81 -14.83
CA GLY A 250 20.12 -30.87 -16.22
C GLY A 250 19.15 -32.03 -16.52
N PHE A 251 18.74 -32.80 -15.51
CA PHE A 251 17.79 -33.88 -15.67
C PHE A 251 16.37 -33.38 -15.43
N PHE A 252 15.59 -33.27 -16.51
CA PHE A 252 14.19 -32.91 -16.49
C PHE A 252 13.39 -34.09 -17.04
N PRO A 253 12.65 -34.85 -16.20
CA PRO A 253 11.95 -36.05 -16.65
C PRO A 253 10.89 -35.73 -17.71
N ASP A 254 10.35 -34.51 -17.70
CA ASP A 254 9.24 -34.09 -18.54
C ASP A 254 9.67 -33.42 -19.87
N ASN A 255 10.98 -33.16 -20.07
CA ASN A 255 11.46 -32.43 -21.27
C ASN A 255 11.14 -33.12 -22.61
N HIS A 256 10.80 -34.40 -22.59
CA HIS A 256 10.54 -35.20 -23.79
C HIS A 256 9.18 -35.91 -23.75
N SER A 257 8.29 -35.55 -22.83
CA SER A 257 6.99 -36.23 -22.67
C SER A 257 6.15 -36.15 -23.95
N GLU A 258 6.22 -35.04 -24.67
CA GLU A 258 5.52 -34.85 -25.95
C GLU A 258 5.88 -35.90 -27.03
N ARG A 259 7.09 -36.47 -27.00
CA ARG A 259 7.50 -37.51 -27.97
C ARG A 259 6.74 -38.81 -27.81
N TYR A 260 6.25 -39.07 -26.61
CA TYR A 260 5.49 -40.27 -26.26
C TYR A 260 3.98 -40.05 -26.30
N VAL A 261 3.54 -38.81 -26.59
CA VAL A 261 2.12 -38.51 -26.82
C VAL A 261 1.73 -39.09 -28.18
N VAL A 262 1.07 -40.25 -28.14
CA VAL A 262 0.56 -40.93 -29.34
C VAL A 262 -0.63 -40.15 -29.90
N LYS A 263 -0.38 -39.28 -30.88
CA LYS A 263 -1.42 -38.60 -31.67
C LYS A 263 -1.74 -39.46 -32.89
N ASN A 264 -2.77 -40.28 -32.80
CA ASN A 264 -3.17 -41.17 -33.88
C ASN A 264 -4.58 -40.82 -34.39
N PHE A 265 -4.70 -40.60 -35.71
CA PHE A 265 -6.00 -40.38 -36.38
C PHE A 265 -6.95 -41.55 -36.17
N TYR A 266 -6.40 -42.77 -36.12
CA TYR A 266 -7.18 -43.99 -35.99
C TYR A 266 -7.88 -44.14 -34.63
N LEU A 267 -7.38 -43.49 -33.56
CA LEU A 267 -7.97 -43.59 -32.22
C LEU A 267 -9.10 -42.58 -31.98
N ASN A 268 -9.19 -41.53 -32.80
CA ASN A 268 -10.16 -40.44 -32.60
C ASN A 268 -11.46 -40.65 -33.36
N THR A 269 -11.47 -41.53 -34.36
CA THR A 269 -12.59 -41.70 -35.29
C THR A 269 -13.02 -43.15 -35.30
N PHE A 270 -14.33 -43.41 -35.30
CA PHE A 270 -14.86 -44.77 -35.39
C PHE A 270 -14.36 -45.52 -36.64
N ALA A 271 -14.37 -44.85 -37.80
CA ALA A 271 -13.82 -45.42 -39.04
C ALA A 271 -12.34 -45.83 -38.89
N GLY A 272 -11.54 -45.02 -38.19
CA GLY A 272 -10.15 -45.32 -37.94
C GLY A 272 -9.93 -46.49 -36.97
N LEU A 273 -10.84 -46.69 -36.01
CA LEU A 273 -10.82 -47.88 -35.15
C LEU A 273 -11.11 -49.16 -35.95
N CYS A 274 -12.06 -49.11 -36.88
CA CYS A 274 -12.35 -50.23 -37.78
C CYS A 274 -11.16 -50.56 -38.70
N GLU A 275 -10.45 -49.53 -39.20
CA GLU A 275 -9.21 -49.73 -39.97
C GLU A 275 -8.09 -50.35 -39.14
N LEU A 276 -7.96 -49.93 -37.87
CA LEU A 276 -7.03 -50.56 -36.93
C LEU A 276 -7.39 -52.03 -36.66
N GLU A 277 -8.67 -52.31 -36.42
CA GLU A 277 -9.18 -53.68 -36.23
C GLU A 277 -8.88 -54.55 -37.45
N ALA A 278 -9.12 -54.03 -38.66
CA ALA A 278 -8.83 -54.73 -39.90
C ALA A 278 -7.32 -54.92 -40.19
N SER A 279 -6.46 -54.06 -39.63
CA SER A 279 -5.00 -54.20 -39.74
C SER A 279 -4.41 -55.26 -38.81
N LEU A 280 -5.14 -55.62 -37.75
CA LEU A 280 -4.75 -56.69 -36.84
C LEU A 280 -5.05 -58.04 -37.50
N PRO A 281 -4.18 -59.06 -37.33
CA PRO A 281 -4.48 -60.39 -37.84
C PRO A 281 -5.71 -60.96 -37.13
N ASP A 282 -6.49 -61.76 -37.86
CA ASP A 282 -7.71 -62.41 -37.34
C ASP A 282 -7.47 -63.22 -36.05
N SER A 283 -6.22 -63.65 -35.79
CA SER A 283 -5.86 -64.34 -34.54
C SER A 283 -5.92 -63.49 -33.27
N VAL A 284 -5.93 -62.16 -33.41
CA VAL A 284 -6.04 -61.21 -32.29
C VAL A 284 -7.51 -60.89 -31.99
N THR A 285 -8.37 -60.85 -33.01
CA THR A 285 -9.79 -60.48 -32.89
C THR A 285 -10.69 -61.71 -32.76
N GLN A 286 -10.33 -62.82 -33.40
CA GLN A 286 -11.08 -64.08 -33.39
C GLN A 286 -10.34 -65.14 -32.57
N VAL A 287 -11.10 -65.89 -31.76
CA VAL A 287 -10.54 -67.00 -30.98
C VAL A 287 -10.25 -68.17 -31.93
N GLU A 288 -8.98 -68.40 -32.24
CA GLU A 288 -8.54 -69.61 -32.92
C GLU A 288 -8.66 -70.83 -31.98
N ILE A 289 -9.80 -71.53 -32.02
CA ILE A 289 -9.97 -72.80 -31.32
C ILE A 289 -9.22 -73.88 -32.11
N LYS A 290 -7.92 -74.05 -31.81
CA LYS A 290 -7.13 -75.18 -32.30
C LYS A 290 -7.30 -76.35 -31.35
N ALA A 291 -7.87 -77.45 -31.83
CA ALA A 291 -7.81 -78.71 -31.10
C ALA A 291 -6.33 -79.05 -30.80
N PRO A 292 -5.99 -79.47 -29.57
CA PRO A 292 -4.61 -79.77 -29.22
C PRO A 292 -4.07 -80.85 -30.17
N LYS A 293 -3.00 -80.53 -30.92
CA LYS A 293 -2.32 -81.50 -31.77
C LYS A 293 -1.90 -82.70 -30.90
N PRO A 294 -2.11 -83.95 -31.34
CA PRO A 294 -1.71 -85.11 -30.54
C PRO A 294 -0.22 -85.01 -30.23
N LYS A 295 0.13 -85.09 -28.93
CA LYS A 295 1.54 -85.04 -28.51
C LYS A 295 2.24 -86.27 -29.10
N ASN A 296 3.26 -86.05 -29.92
CA ASN A 296 4.16 -87.13 -30.34
C ASN A 296 5.00 -87.55 -29.11
N ASN A 297 4.49 -88.55 -28.39
CA ASN A 297 5.04 -89.09 -27.14
C ASN A 297 6.32 -89.90 -27.35
N ILE A 298 6.65 -90.17 -28.62
CA ILE A 298 7.76 -91.02 -29.03
C ILE A 298 8.80 -90.16 -29.78
N THR A 299 10.06 -90.39 -29.48
CA THR A 299 11.21 -89.77 -30.13
C THR A 299 11.44 -90.45 -31.49
N LYS A 300 12.13 -89.81 -32.45
CA LYS A 300 12.36 -90.40 -33.79
C LYS A 300 13.01 -91.80 -33.74
N THR A 301 13.70 -92.12 -32.65
CA THR A 301 14.38 -93.38 -32.34
C THR A 301 13.53 -94.40 -31.57
N GLY A 302 12.23 -94.15 -31.36
CA GLY A 302 11.29 -95.10 -30.73
C GLY A 302 11.12 -94.98 -29.21
N TYR A 303 11.90 -94.14 -28.53
CA TYR A 303 11.84 -93.98 -27.06
C TYR A 303 10.77 -92.99 -26.60
N VAL A 304 10.17 -93.21 -25.42
CA VAL A 304 9.17 -92.30 -24.80
C VAL A 304 9.85 -91.02 -24.26
N LYS A 305 9.32 -89.85 -24.62
CA LYS A 305 9.81 -88.55 -24.15
C LYS A 305 9.54 -88.34 -22.67
N ARG A 306 10.41 -87.59 -21.98
CA ARG A 306 10.34 -87.36 -20.52
C ARG A 306 9.01 -86.75 -20.07
N SER A 307 8.44 -85.83 -20.84
CA SER A 307 7.14 -85.21 -20.56
C SER A 307 5.96 -86.18 -20.67
N ALA A 308 6.09 -87.29 -21.39
CA ALA A 308 5.03 -88.28 -21.62
C ALA A 308 5.14 -89.53 -20.71
N ARG A 309 6.22 -89.66 -19.92
CA ARG A 309 6.41 -90.82 -19.02
C ARG A 309 5.30 -90.93 -17.98
N LEU A 310 4.93 -89.81 -17.37
CA LEU A 310 3.86 -89.76 -16.38
C LEU A 310 2.51 -90.12 -17.01
N GLU A 311 2.24 -89.70 -18.25
CA GLU A 311 1.02 -90.11 -18.98
C GLU A 311 1.02 -91.62 -19.29
N VAL A 312 2.18 -92.21 -19.65
CA VAL A 312 2.32 -93.67 -19.87
C VAL A 312 2.18 -94.46 -18.56
N GLU A 313 2.77 -93.98 -17.47
CA GLU A 313 2.60 -94.56 -16.14
C GLU A 313 1.15 -94.46 -15.68
N LEU A 314 0.51 -93.31 -15.85
CA LEU A 314 -0.92 -93.14 -15.59
C LEU A 314 -1.77 -94.04 -16.48
N ALA A 315 -1.40 -94.27 -17.75
CA ALA A 315 -2.09 -95.22 -18.62
C ALA A 315 -1.92 -96.67 -18.17
N LEU A 316 -0.72 -97.05 -17.69
CA LEU A 316 -0.46 -98.37 -17.11
C LEU A 316 -1.21 -98.56 -15.77
N VAL A 317 -1.25 -97.52 -14.94
CA VAL A 317 -2.03 -97.50 -13.70
C VAL A 317 -3.52 -97.53 -14.00
N HIS A 318 -4.00 -96.80 -15.01
CA HIS A 318 -5.39 -96.82 -15.45
C HIS A 318 -5.78 -98.18 -16.04
N GLN A 319 -4.92 -98.81 -16.85
CA GLN A 319 -5.13 -100.18 -17.31
C GLN A 319 -5.19 -101.15 -16.15
N LYS A 320 -4.23 -101.08 -15.20
CA LYS A 320 -4.27 -101.89 -13.98
C LYS A 320 -5.55 -101.64 -13.18
N ALA A 321 -5.97 -100.39 -13.01
CA ALA A 321 -7.20 -100.03 -12.33
C ALA A 321 -8.43 -100.58 -13.06
N LEU A 322 -8.47 -100.54 -14.39
CA LEU A 322 -9.51 -101.19 -15.20
C LEU A 322 -9.49 -102.71 -15.00
N TYR A 323 -8.33 -103.35 -15.01
CA TYR A 323 -8.18 -104.78 -14.71
C TYR A 323 -8.62 -105.15 -13.27
N PHE A 324 -8.39 -104.26 -12.29
CA PHE A 324 -8.84 -104.46 -10.90
C PHE A 324 -10.31 -104.11 -10.67
N SER A 325 -10.88 -103.18 -11.46
CA SER A 325 -12.29 -102.79 -11.43
C SER A 325 -13.18 -103.65 -12.33
N ALA A 326 -12.57 -104.46 -13.22
CA ALA A 326 -13.26 -105.50 -13.93
C ALA A 326 -13.69 -106.57 -12.91
N PRO A 327 -15.00 -106.87 -12.78
CA PRO A 327 -15.46 -107.88 -11.83
C PRO A 327 -14.80 -109.21 -12.13
N ILE A 328 -14.07 -109.74 -11.14
CA ILE A 328 -13.44 -111.06 -11.16
C ILE A 328 -14.57 -112.09 -11.21
N ASN A 329 -14.91 -112.53 -12.41
CA ASN A 329 -15.73 -113.71 -12.60
C ASN A 329 -14.80 -114.92 -12.43
N TYR A 330 -14.92 -115.61 -11.30
CA TYR A 330 -14.22 -116.89 -11.06
C TYR A 330 -14.76 -117.98 -12.00
N PRO A 331 -13.92 -118.98 -12.36
CA PRO A 331 -14.03 -119.73 -13.59
C PRO A 331 -14.95 -120.95 -13.47
N ASP A 332 -15.73 -121.23 -14.51
CA ASP A 332 -16.27 -122.56 -14.75
C ASP A 332 -15.27 -123.38 -15.57
N LEU A 333 -14.76 -124.44 -14.93
CA LEU A 333 -14.09 -125.57 -15.54
C LEU A 333 -15.08 -126.31 -16.46
N ASN A 334 -15.05 -126.06 -17.77
CA ASN A 334 -15.14 -127.14 -18.77
C ASN A 334 -15.00 -126.65 -20.22
N VAL A 335 -14.53 -127.57 -21.05
CA VAL A 335 -14.39 -127.53 -22.52
C VAL A 335 -13.08 -126.85 -23.00
N GLN A 336 -11.98 -127.58 -22.95
CA GLN A 336 -11.47 -128.42 -24.05
C GLN A 336 -11.06 -127.64 -25.32
N LEU A 337 -9.75 -127.62 -25.52
CA LEU A 337 -9.07 -128.06 -26.75
C LEU A 337 -9.81 -127.76 -28.05
N GLN A 338 -9.36 -126.75 -28.81
CA GLN A 338 -9.12 -126.94 -30.24
C GLN A 338 -8.38 -125.76 -30.90
N TYR A 339 -7.44 -126.14 -31.77
CA TYR A 339 -6.75 -125.33 -32.77
C TYR A 339 -5.57 -124.45 -32.35
N ALA A 340 -4.48 -125.17 -32.05
CA ALA A 340 -3.18 -124.80 -32.59
C ALA A 340 -3.17 -124.85 -34.14
N ARG A 341 -2.39 -123.93 -34.74
CA ARG A 341 -1.76 -123.96 -36.08
C ARG A 341 -2.66 -123.83 -37.33
N ARG A 342 -2.49 -122.71 -38.04
CA ARG A 342 -2.33 -122.70 -39.50
C ARG A 342 -1.50 -121.47 -39.94
N VAL A 343 -0.24 -121.69 -40.38
CA VAL A 343 0.23 -121.61 -41.79
C VAL A 343 0.33 -120.14 -42.25
N SER A 344 1.54 -119.56 -42.33
CA SER A 344 2.51 -119.65 -43.43
C SER A 344 2.09 -118.91 -44.71
N TYR A 345 2.87 -117.86 -45.03
CA TYR A 345 3.32 -117.38 -46.35
C TYR A 345 2.32 -117.11 -47.49
N HIS A 346 2.43 -115.88 -48.03
CA HIS A 346 2.12 -115.32 -49.38
C HIS A 346 1.28 -114.04 -49.18
N ASP A 347 1.52 -112.89 -49.81
CA ASP A 347 2.35 -112.44 -50.92
C ASP A 347 2.46 -110.90 -50.78
N ARG A 348 3.61 -110.26 -51.02
CA ARG A 348 3.99 -109.62 -52.29
C ARG A 348 2.98 -108.60 -52.88
N TRP A 349 3.54 -107.40 -53.05
CA TRP A 349 3.56 -106.54 -54.26
C TRP A 349 2.63 -105.33 -54.40
N CYS A 350 3.26 -104.30 -55.01
CA CYS A 350 2.74 -103.07 -55.66
C CYS A 350 2.27 -101.95 -54.72
N PHE A 351 2.92 -100.79 -54.57
CA PHE A 351 3.50 -99.79 -55.50
C PHE A 351 2.49 -99.10 -56.43
N LYS A 352 2.55 -97.75 -56.40
CA LYS A 352 2.00 -96.71 -57.31
C LYS A 352 0.55 -96.26 -57.04
N ASN A 353 0.21 -94.95 -57.02
CA ASN A 353 0.89 -93.72 -57.44
C ASN A 353 0.73 -92.61 -56.41
#